data_AF-A0A3B9CSK7-F1
#
_entry.id   AF-A0A3B9CSK7-F1
#
_cell.length_a   1.000
_cell.length_b   1.000
_cell.length_c   1.000
_cell.angle_alpha   90.00
_cell.angle_beta   90.00
_cell.angle_gamma   90.00
#
_symmetry.space_group_name_H-M   'P 1'
#
loop_
_entity.id
_entity.type
_entity.pdbx_description
1 polymer ?
#
loop_
_entity_poly.entity_id
_entity_poly.type
_entity_poly.pdbx_seq_one_letter_code
_entity_poly.pdbx_strand_id
1 'polypeptide(L)' 'MKRRSFLATSAAAAGCMVTPLFAGRSDAKPLFEVSLAQWTINRELRSGKVDNLDFAKVAHDHNIFAVEYVNQFFMDKA' A
#
# COMPACT_ATOMS: atom_id res chain seq x y z
N MET A 1 -21.53 -36.90 -31.08
CA MET A 1 -20.33 -36.30 -30.44
C MET A 1 -20.07 -36.96 -29.09
N LYS A 2 -18.81 -37.19 -28.68
CA LYS A 2 -18.49 -37.84 -27.39
C LYS A 2 -18.45 -36.77 -26.27
N ARG A 3 -19.13 -37.02 -25.14
CA ARG A 3 -19.27 -36.09 -23.98
C ARG A 3 -17.94 -35.53 -23.48
N ARG A 4 -16.90 -36.37 -23.45
CA ARG A 4 -15.53 -36.01 -23.09
C ARG A 4 -14.89 -34.95 -23.99
N SER A 5 -15.16 -34.99 -25.31
CA SER A 5 -14.67 -33.96 -26.23
C SER A 5 -15.41 -32.66 -26.02
N PHE A 6 -16.73 -32.73 -25.79
CA PHE A 6 -17.53 -31.53 -25.52
C PHE A 6 -17.04 -30.81 -24.26
N LEU A 7 -16.85 -31.53 -23.15
CA LEU A 7 -16.33 -30.95 -21.90
C LEU A 7 -14.93 -30.34 -22.08
N ALA A 8 -14.04 -31.03 -22.78
CA ALA A 8 -12.69 -30.52 -23.05
C ALA A 8 -12.70 -29.24 -23.89
N THR A 9 -13.54 -29.18 -24.94
CA THR A 9 -13.65 -28.00 -25.81
C THR A 9 -14.30 -26.82 -25.08
N SER A 10 -15.34 -27.06 -24.28
CA SER A 10 -16.01 -26.00 -23.51
C SER A 10 -15.11 -25.39 -22.43
N ALA A 11 -14.30 -26.22 -21.75
CA ALA A 11 -13.34 -25.76 -20.75
C ALA A 11 -12.23 -24.89 -21.39
N ALA A 12 -11.74 -25.29 -22.57
CA ALA A 12 -10.75 -24.50 -23.31
C ALA A 12 -11.30 -23.14 -23.78
N ALA A 13 -12.56 -23.10 -24.25
CA ALA A 13 -13.21 -21.86 -24.68
C ALA A 13 -13.46 -20.87 -23.52
N ALA A 14 -13.79 -21.37 -22.33
CA ALA A 14 -13.93 -20.54 -21.13
C ALA A 14 -12.60 -19.93 -20.67
N GLY A 15 -11.49 -20.67 -20.77
CA GLY A 15 -10.16 -20.18 -20.41
C GLY A 15 -9.71 -18.95 -21.21
N CYS A 16 -10.07 -18.88 -22.49
CA CYS A 16 -9.70 -17.76 -23.38
C CYS A 16 -10.47 -16.45 -23.10
N MET A 17 -11.59 -16.48 -22.35
CA MET A 17 -12.36 -15.29 -21.98
C MET A 17 -11.95 -14.69 -20.63
N VAL A 18 -11.15 -15.39 -19.83
CA VAL A 18 -10.69 -14.93 -18.51
C VAL A 18 -9.34 -14.22 -18.61
N THR A 19 -8.58 -14.44 -19.69
CA THR A 19 -7.27 -13.80 -19.91
C THR A 19 -7.27 -12.27 -19.92
N PRO A 20 -8.28 -11.52 -20.43
CA PRO A 20 -8.23 -10.07 -20.39
C PRO A 20 -8.57 -9.48 -19.02
N LEU A 21 -9.18 -10.24 -18.10
CA LEU A 21 -9.46 -9.77 -16.73
C LEU A 21 -8.19 -9.67 -15.87
N PHE A 22 -7.13 -10.38 -16.26
CA PHE A 22 -5.82 -10.34 -15.63
C PHE A 22 -4.74 -9.74 -16.53
N ALA A 23 -5.13 -9.25 -17.72
CA ALA A 23 -4.23 -8.57 -18.62
C ALA A 23 -3.88 -7.18 -18.07
N GLY A 24 -2.77 -7.12 -17.34
CA GLY A 24 -2.02 -5.92 -17.05
C GLY A 24 -2.68 -4.97 -16.05
N ARG A 25 -2.35 -5.14 -14.76
CA ARG A 25 -2.09 -3.93 -13.97
C ARG A 25 -0.89 -3.26 -14.64
N SER A 26 -1.13 -2.19 -15.37
CA SER A 26 -0.05 -1.34 -15.86
C SER A 26 0.72 -0.78 -14.66
N ASP A 27 2.05 -0.75 -14.73
CA ASP A 27 2.92 0.02 -13.82
C ASP A 27 2.76 1.53 -14.08
N ALA A 28 1.52 2.00 -14.19
CA ALA A 28 1.23 3.41 -14.25
C ALA A 28 1.66 4.02 -12.91
N LYS A 29 2.39 5.13 -12.98
CA LYS A 29 2.69 5.91 -11.77
C LYS A 29 1.38 6.17 -11.01
N PRO A 30 1.37 6.04 -9.68
CA PRO A 30 0.25 6.44 -8.86
C PRO A 30 -0.18 7.87 -9.20
N LEU A 31 -1.50 8.14 -9.13
CA LEU A 31 -2.03 9.49 -9.32
C LEU A 31 -1.57 10.46 -8.22
N PHE A 32 -1.17 9.93 -7.08
CA PHE A 32 -0.72 10.66 -5.90
C PHE A 32 0.27 9.82 -5.11
N GLU A 33 1.14 10.49 -4.37
CA GLU A 33 2.01 9.87 -3.37
C GLU A 33 1.34 9.93 -2.00
N VAL A 34 1.66 8.97 -1.13
CA VAL A 34 1.10 8.88 0.22
C VAL A 34 2.10 9.47 1.21
N SER A 35 1.64 10.35 2.09
CA SER A 35 2.38 10.88 3.23
C SER A 35 1.93 10.25 4.54
N LEU A 36 2.79 10.30 5.56
CA LEU A 36 2.46 9.94 6.93
C LEU A 36 2.42 11.21 7.80
N ALA A 37 1.28 11.48 8.42
CA ALA A 37 1.18 12.52 9.44
C ALA A 37 1.68 12.03 10.79
N GLN A 38 2.44 12.86 11.51
CA GLN A 38 3.06 12.50 12.81
C GLN A 38 2.01 12.09 13.85
N TRP A 39 0.79 12.63 13.77
CA TRP A 39 -0.30 12.28 14.67
C TRP A 39 -0.82 10.84 14.49
N THR A 40 -0.49 10.17 13.38
CA THR A 40 -0.83 8.76 13.14
C THR A 40 -0.32 7.86 14.26
N ILE A 41 0.85 8.17 14.82
CA ILE A 41 1.51 7.42 15.91
C ILE A 41 1.56 8.24 17.22
N ASN A 42 0.56 9.07 17.46
CA ASN A 42 0.54 9.97 18.62
C ASN A 42 0.68 9.25 19.97
N ARG A 43 0.22 8.00 20.07
CA ARG A 43 0.29 7.21 21.31
C ARG A 43 1.72 6.79 21.59
N GLU A 44 2.42 6.29 20.58
CA GLU A 44 3.82 5.89 20.64
C GLU A 44 4.72 7.07 20.97
N LEU A 45 4.52 8.21 20.30
CA LEU A 45 5.27 9.45 20.55
C LEU A 45 5.01 9.99 21.96
N ARG A 46 3.74 10.07 22.40
CA ARG A 46 3.40 10.54 23.76
C ARG A 46 3.87 9.59 24.86
N SER A 47 3.96 8.30 24.57
CA SER A 47 4.51 7.30 25.50
C SER A 47 6.03 7.32 25.59
N GLY A 48 6.72 8.03 24.69
CA GLY A 48 8.18 8.01 24.58
C GLY A 48 8.74 6.71 23.98
N LYS A 49 7.89 5.83 23.44
CA LYS A 49 8.32 4.59 22.79
C LYS A 49 9.07 4.86 21.49
N VAL A 50 8.74 5.96 20.82
CA VAL A 50 9.40 6.46 19.61
C VAL A 50 9.77 7.91 19.87
N ASP A 51 11.04 8.27 19.61
CA ASP A 51 11.47 9.67 19.68
C ASP A 51 10.89 10.46 18.51
N ASN A 52 10.60 11.75 18.72
CA ASN A 52 10.03 12.60 17.67
C ASN A 52 10.96 12.76 16.46
N LEU A 53 12.28 12.65 16.68
CA LEU A 53 13.30 12.67 15.63
C LEU A 53 13.36 11.35 14.84
N ASP A 54 12.91 10.24 15.44
CA ASP A 54 12.84 8.93 14.79
C ASP A 54 11.57 8.77 13.92
N PHE A 55 10.67 9.75 13.91
CA PHE A 55 9.43 9.67 13.14
C PHE A 55 9.66 9.39 11.64
N ALA A 56 10.63 10.07 11.02
CA ALA A 56 10.95 9.86 9.61
C ALA A 56 11.44 8.43 9.32
N LYS A 57 12.17 7.83 10.28
CA LYS A 57 12.61 6.43 10.18
C LYS A 57 11.42 5.48 10.23
N VAL A 58 10.46 5.72 11.13
CA VAL A 58 9.23 4.93 11.18
C VAL A 58 8.46 5.00 9.86
N ALA A 59 8.32 6.19 9.27
CA ALA A 59 7.67 6.34 7.96
C ALA A 59 8.41 5.53 6.87
N HIS A 60 9.74 5.63 6.85
CA HIS A 60 10.59 4.90 5.91
C HIS A 60 10.45 3.38 6.05
N ASP A 61 10.40 2.84 7.28
CA ASP A 61 10.19 1.41 7.54
C ASP A 61 8.85 0.89 7.00
N HIS A 62 7.89 1.80 6.76
CA HIS A 62 6.61 1.53 6.12
C HIS A 62 6.56 1.86 4.61
N ASN A 63 7.70 2.16 3.98
CA ASN A 63 7.80 2.60 2.59
C ASN A 63 7.02 3.90 2.29
N ILE A 64 6.93 4.79 3.29
CA ILE A 64 6.33 6.12 3.14
C ILE A 64 7.46 7.16 3.21
N PHE A 65 7.61 7.93 2.14
CA PHE A 65 8.76 8.83 1.94
C PHE A 65 8.41 10.32 2.12
N ALA A 66 7.14 10.65 2.33
CA ALA A 66 6.68 11.99 2.67
C ALA A 66 6.13 12.01 4.11
N VAL A 67 6.55 12.99 4.91
CA VAL A 67 6.18 13.09 6.33
C VAL A 67 5.67 14.49 6.68
N GLU A 68 4.71 14.55 7.59
CA GLU A 68 4.11 15.81 8.06
C GLU A 68 4.32 15.94 9.58
N TYR A 69 5.21 16.85 9.99
CA TYR A 69 5.52 17.12 11.40
C TYR A 69 4.46 17.99 12.07
N VAL A 70 4.30 17.81 13.38
CA VAL A 70 3.36 18.56 14.23
C VAL A 70 4.10 19.15 15.43
N ASN A 71 4.01 20.47 15.63
CA ASN A 71 4.77 21.20 16.63
C ASN A 71 4.56 20.74 18.09
N GLN A 72 3.39 20.16 18.41
CA GLN A 72 3.04 19.72 19.76
C GLN A 72 4.00 18.67 20.32
N PHE A 73 4.74 17.99 19.45
CA PHE A 73 5.76 17.01 19.83
C PHE A 73 7.14 17.65 20.07
N PHE A 74 7.31 18.95 19.85
CA PHE A 74 8.58 19.67 19.99
C PHE A 74 8.48 20.86 20.97
N MET A 75 7.51 20.84 21.89
CA MET A 75 7.23 21.97 22.79
C MET A 75 8.39 22.33 23.71
N ASP A 76 9.32 21.40 23.97
CA ASP A 76 10.52 21.59 24.78
C ASP A 76 11.73 22.11 23.98
N LYS A 77 11.58 22.32 22.67
CA LYS A 77 12.62 22.81 21.76
C LYS A 77 12.40 24.26 21.30
N ALA A 78 11.35 24.91 21.81
CA ALA A 78 10.97 26.28 21.51
C ALA A 78 11.29 27.23 22.67
#